data_AF-A0A2G2NY91-F1
#
_entry.id   AF-A0A2G2NY91-F1
#
_cell.length_a   1.000
_cell.length_b   1.000
_cell.length_c   1.000
_cell.angle_alpha   90.00
_cell.angle_beta   90.00
_cell.angle_gamma   90.00
#
_symmetry.space_group_name_H-M   'P 1'
#
loop_
_entity.id
_entity.type
_entity.pdbx_description
1 polymer ?
#
loop_
_entity_poly.entity_id
_entity_poly.type
_entity_poly.pdbx_seq_one_letter_code
_entity_poly.pdbx_strand_id
1 'polypeptide(L)'
;MNLSDYIKKRNGVPLGANNSLRNIIFRSLGAGKFSTFWKYWNPIWSFYLGKFVFKPIKTILPPSLSLILTFGFCGLLHDAVIMLIRWKFTLLFTPWFLIMGLWVIISNFTKLDYSMYRWINRAIINILIIGSCFILAYQIRI
;
A
#
# COMPACT_ATOMS: atom_id res chain seq x y z
N MET A 1 -9.50 -10.36 -16.05
CA MET A 1 -8.10 -10.60 -15.65
C MET A 1 -8.11 -11.42 -14.36
N ASN A 2 -7.51 -12.61 -14.39
CA ASN A 2 -7.40 -13.46 -13.20
C ASN A 2 -6.23 -12.99 -12.31
N LEU A 3 -6.02 -13.65 -11.16
CA LEU A 3 -4.94 -13.30 -10.22
C LEU A 3 -3.54 -13.48 -10.85
N SER A 4 -3.34 -14.58 -11.59
CA SER A 4 -2.05 -14.90 -12.22
C SER A 4 -1.65 -13.83 -13.25
N ASP A 5 -2.58 -13.42 -14.11
CA ASP A 5 -2.40 -12.35 -15.09
C ASP A 5 -2.08 -11.03 -14.38
N TYR A 6 -2.80 -10.71 -13.30
CA TYR A 6 -2.58 -9.51 -12.51
C TYR A 6 -1.16 -9.46 -11.95
N ILE A 7 -0.70 -10.57 -11.37
CA ILE A 7 0.63 -10.66 -10.77
C ILE A 7 1.71 -10.60 -11.85
N LYS A 8 1.55 -11.35 -12.95
CA LYS A 8 2.50 -11.31 -14.07
C LYS A 8 2.65 -9.89 -14.63
N LYS A 9 1.54 -9.14 -14.75
CA LYS A 9 1.54 -7.73 -15.19
C LYS A 9 2.28 -6.79 -14.22
N ARG A 10 2.19 -7.01 -12.91
CA ARG A 10 2.83 -6.13 -11.90
C ARG A 10 4.27 -6.51 -11.63
N ASN A 11 4.54 -7.79 -11.51
CA ASN A 11 5.80 -8.34 -11.04
C ASN A 11 6.76 -8.68 -12.20
N GLY A 12 6.25 -8.82 -13.42
CA GLY A 12 7.00 -9.26 -14.59
C GLY A 12 7.29 -10.76 -14.63
N VAL A 13 6.91 -11.50 -13.57
CA VAL A 13 7.10 -12.95 -13.45
C VAL A 13 5.80 -13.62 -12.98
N PRO A 14 5.57 -14.91 -13.31
CA PRO A 14 4.41 -15.65 -12.83
C PRO A 14 4.31 -15.71 -11.29
N LEU A 15 3.09 -15.98 -10.79
CA LEU A 15 2.87 -16.28 -9.38
C LEU A 15 3.71 -17.49 -8.96
N GLY A 16 4.36 -17.41 -7.80
CA GLY A 16 5.22 -18.48 -7.28
C GLY A 16 6.64 -18.52 -7.85
N ALA A 17 7.02 -17.62 -8.77
CA ALA A 17 8.37 -17.59 -9.32
C ALA A 17 9.41 -17.14 -8.26
N ASN A 18 10.61 -17.75 -8.28
CA ASN A 18 11.70 -17.45 -7.32
C ASN A 18 12.11 -15.97 -7.29
N ASN A 19 12.05 -15.29 -8.43
CA ASN A 19 12.39 -13.86 -8.54
C ASN A 19 11.26 -12.91 -8.08
N SER A 20 10.13 -13.46 -7.61
CA SER A 20 8.94 -12.68 -7.25
C SER A 20 9.24 -11.66 -6.15
N LEU A 21 9.87 -12.08 -5.05
CA LEU A 21 10.17 -11.20 -3.92
C LEU A 21 11.16 -10.10 -4.30
N ARG A 22 12.22 -10.46 -5.04
CA ARG A 22 13.20 -9.50 -5.57
C ARG A 22 12.52 -8.42 -6.41
N ASN A 23 11.65 -8.82 -7.32
CA ASN A 23 10.95 -7.88 -8.20
C ASN A 23 9.96 -6.99 -7.44
N ILE A 24 9.24 -7.54 -6.45
CA ILE A 24 8.34 -6.78 -5.57
C ILE A 24 9.13 -5.67 -4.84
N ILE A 25 10.23 -6.02 -4.18
CA ILE A 25 11.03 -5.06 -3.41
C ILE A 25 11.68 -4.04 -4.35
N PHE A 26 12.31 -4.50 -5.43
CA PHE A 26 13.02 -3.63 -6.37
C PHE A 26 12.07 -2.64 -7.06
N ARG A 27 10.87 -3.09 -7.48
CA ARG A 27 9.90 -2.24 -8.16
C ARG A 27 9.14 -1.33 -7.21
N SER A 28 8.82 -1.79 -6.00
CA SER A 28 8.09 -0.98 -5.03
C SER A 28 8.97 0.17 -4.53
N LEU A 29 10.13 -0.11 -3.93
CA LEU A 29 11.06 0.91 -3.45
C LEU A 29 11.59 1.79 -4.59
N GLY A 30 11.77 1.20 -5.78
CA GLY A 30 12.18 1.91 -6.97
C GLY A 30 11.08 2.76 -7.65
N ALA A 31 9.85 2.81 -7.12
CA ALA A 31 8.76 3.54 -7.74
C ALA A 31 8.98 5.06 -7.64
N GLY A 32 8.78 5.80 -8.75
CA GLY A 32 8.90 7.27 -8.78
C GLY A 32 7.68 8.03 -8.25
N LYS A 33 6.64 7.31 -7.80
CA LYS A 33 5.43 7.87 -7.18
C LYS A 33 4.98 6.94 -6.07
N PHE A 34 4.51 7.51 -4.96
CA PHE A 34 4.04 6.70 -3.84
C PHE A 34 2.77 5.88 -4.19
N SER A 35 1.90 6.41 -5.05
CA SER A 35 0.78 5.64 -5.60
C SER A 35 1.21 4.42 -6.43
N THR A 36 2.41 4.45 -7.01
CA THR A 36 2.97 3.33 -7.78
C THR A 36 3.68 2.32 -6.89
N PHE A 37 4.27 2.75 -5.77
CA PHE A 37 4.82 1.85 -4.74
C PHE A 37 3.80 0.77 -4.35
N TRP A 38 2.57 1.19 -4.03
CA TRP A 38 1.49 0.28 -3.61
C TRP A 38 1.02 -0.69 -4.71
N LYS A 39 1.23 -0.37 -5.99
CA LYS A 39 0.93 -1.31 -7.09
C LYS A 39 1.87 -2.51 -7.11
N TYR A 40 3.07 -2.36 -6.54
CA TYR A 40 4.13 -3.37 -6.56
C TYR A 40 4.35 -4.04 -5.20
N TRP A 41 4.15 -3.33 -4.09
CA TRP A 41 4.49 -3.80 -2.74
C TRP A 41 3.88 -5.17 -2.37
N ASN A 42 2.60 -5.37 -2.68
CA ASN A 42 1.96 -6.67 -2.51
C ASN A 42 0.85 -6.84 -3.56
N PRO A 43 1.14 -7.42 -4.73
CA PRO A 43 0.18 -7.49 -5.83
C PRO A 43 -0.97 -8.45 -5.54
N ILE A 44 -0.75 -9.51 -4.76
CA ILE A 44 -1.82 -10.44 -4.34
C ILE A 44 -2.82 -9.69 -3.47
N TRP A 45 -2.33 -9.02 -2.42
CA TRP A 45 -3.17 -8.27 -1.51
C TRP A 45 -3.91 -7.12 -2.21
N SER A 46 -3.20 -6.39 -3.08
CA SER A 46 -3.78 -5.31 -3.89
C SER A 46 -4.87 -5.81 -4.83
N PHE A 47 -4.76 -7.03 -5.37
CA PHE A 47 -5.79 -7.61 -6.23
C PHE A 47 -7.09 -7.84 -5.45
N TYR A 48 -6.99 -8.44 -4.26
CA TYR A 48 -8.15 -8.76 -3.43
C TYR A 48 -8.80 -7.51 -2.85
N LEU A 49 -8.03 -6.58 -2.29
CA LEU A 49 -8.54 -5.28 -1.85
C LEU A 49 -9.18 -4.52 -3.00
N GLY A 50 -8.54 -4.50 -4.17
CA GLY A 50 -9.07 -3.87 -5.37
C GLY A 50 -10.41 -4.46 -5.82
N LYS A 51 -10.56 -5.79 -5.76
CA LYS A 51 -11.75 -6.50 -6.21
C LYS A 51 -12.91 -6.41 -5.22
N PHE A 52 -12.63 -6.61 -3.93
CA PHE A 52 -13.65 -6.84 -2.91
C PHE A 52 -13.90 -5.65 -1.99
N VAL A 53 -13.01 -4.66 -1.94
CA VAL A 53 -13.15 -3.49 -1.05
C VAL A 53 -13.27 -2.22 -1.89
N PHE A 54 -12.23 -1.90 -2.67
CA PHE A 54 -12.18 -0.64 -3.41
C PHE A 54 -13.29 -0.54 -4.47
N LYS A 55 -13.48 -1.56 -5.30
CA LYS A 55 -14.48 -1.54 -6.38
C LYS A 55 -15.90 -1.37 -5.84
N PRO A 56 -16.37 -2.15 -4.85
CA PRO A 56 -17.69 -1.94 -4.26
C PRO A 56 -17.84 -0.52 -3.67
N ILE A 57 -16.89 -0.07 -2.86
CA ILE A 57 -16.98 1.25 -2.21
C ILE A 57 -17.00 2.40 -3.24
N LYS A 58 -16.24 2.26 -4.34
CA LYS A 58 -16.18 3.26 -5.42
C LYS A 58 -17.51 3.43 -6.16
N THR A 59 -18.44 2.49 -6.07
CA THR A 59 -19.78 2.67 -6.67
C THR A 59 -20.62 3.70 -5.92
N ILE A 60 -20.29 3.98 -4.67
CA ILE A 60 -21.03 4.87 -3.77
C ILE A 60 -20.23 6.15 -3.48
N LEU A 61 -18.91 6.04 -3.32
CA LEU A 61 -18.04 7.13 -2.89
C LEU A 61 -17.06 7.57 -3.99
N PRO A 62 -16.56 8.83 -3.93
CA PRO A 62 -15.51 9.30 -4.82
C PRO A 62 -14.24 8.45 -4.72
N PRO A 63 -13.46 8.30 -5.81
CA PRO A 63 -12.32 7.39 -5.85
C PRO A 63 -11.27 7.62 -4.74
N SER A 64 -11.03 8.88 -4.37
CA SER A 64 -10.11 9.25 -3.29
C SER A 64 -10.58 8.71 -1.95
N LEU A 65 -11.87 8.89 -1.62
CA LEU A 65 -12.41 8.40 -0.35
C LEU A 65 -12.45 6.86 -0.33
N SER A 66 -12.82 6.22 -1.44
CA SER A 66 -12.77 4.77 -1.58
C SER A 66 -11.36 4.22 -1.34
N LEU A 67 -10.32 4.95 -1.78
CA LEU A 67 -8.93 4.57 -1.57
C LEU A 67 -8.56 4.65 -0.09
N ILE A 68 -8.86 5.75 0.60
CA ILE A 68 -8.59 5.90 2.05
C ILE A 68 -9.25 4.78 2.84
N LEU A 69 -10.52 4.50 2.57
CA LEU A 69 -11.25 3.44 3.25
C LEU A 69 -10.68 2.05 2.94
N THR A 70 -10.19 1.82 1.72
CA THR A 70 -9.50 0.56 1.38
C THR A 70 -8.20 0.41 2.16
N PHE A 71 -7.43 1.49 2.33
CA PHE A 71 -6.24 1.51 3.18
C PHE A 71 -6.61 1.25 4.65
N GLY A 72 -7.63 1.94 5.19
CA GLY A 72 -8.11 1.73 6.55
C GLY A 72 -8.56 0.29 6.80
N PHE A 73 -9.34 -0.29 5.90
CA PHE A 73 -9.75 -1.70 5.97
C PHE A 73 -8.54 -2.64 5.93
N CYS A 74 -7.55 -2.35 5.07
CA CYS A 74 -6.30 -3.10 5.06
C CYS A 74 -5.58 -3.04 6.40
N GLY A 75 -5.43 -1.86 7.00
CA GLY A 75 -4.82 -1.69 8.33
C GLY A 75 -5.60 -2.43 9.43
N LEU A 76 -6.93 -2.36 9.37
CA LEU A 76 -7.80 -3.06 10.32
C LEU A 76 -7.64 -4.57 10.26
N LEU A 77 -7.46 -5.15 9.08
CA LEU A 77 -7.16 -6.59 8.95
C LEU A 77 -5.82 -6.96 9.61
N HIS A 78 -4.80 -6.10 9.52
CA HIS A 78 -3.52 -6.35 10.19
C HIS A 78 -3.67 -6.24 11.71
N ASP A 79 -4.33 -5.20 12.20
CA ASP A 79 -4.62 -5.05 13.63
C ASP A 79 -5.46 -6.23 14.15
N ALA A 80 -6.47 -6.69 13.40
CA ALA A 80 -7.30 -7.83 13.78
C ALA A 80 -6.49 -9.12 13.99
N VAL A 81 -5.52 -9.40 13.11
CA VAL A 81 -4.60 -10.55 13.28
C VAL A 81 -3.76 -10.38 14.55
N ILE A 82 -3.24 -9.18 14.80
CA ILE A 82 -2.44 -8.90 16.01
C ILE A 82 -3.28 -9.00 17.28
N MET A 83 -4.49 -8.45 17.27
CA MET A 83 -5.43 -8.51 18.39
C MET A 83 -5.82 -9.96 18.71
N LEU A 84 -6.04 -10.79 17.68
CA LEU A 84 -6.35 -12.21 17.86
C LEU A 84 -5.18 -12.98 18.48
N ILE A 85 -3.94 -12.69 18.07
CA ILE A 85 -2.74 -13.34 18.61
C ILE A 85 -2.46 -12.88 20.04
N ARG A 86 -2.60 -11.57 20.31
CA ARG A 86 -2.22 -10.96 21.59
C ARG A 86 -3.35 -10.92 22.62
N TRP A 87 -4.58 -11.24 22.23
CA TRP A 87 -5.79 -11.12 23.04
C TRP A 87 -5.94 -9.75 23.71
N LYS A 88 -5.47 -8.70 23.03
CA LYS A 88 -5.49 -7.32 23.52
C LYS A 88 -5.93 -6.41 22.39
N PHE A 89 -6.86 -5.52 22.68
CA PHE A 89 -7.24 -4.46 21.76
C PHE A 89 -6.02 -3.57 21.48
N THR A 90 -5.64 -3.47 20.21
CA THR A 90 -4.57 -2.58 19.77
C THR A 90 -4.81 -2.13 18.34
N LEU A 91 -4.63 -0.83 18.09
CA LEU A 91 -4.76 -0.20 16.78
C LEU A 91 -3.50 0.60 16.46
N LEU A 92 -2.65 0.03 15.61
CA LEU A 92 -1.44 0.69 15.10
C LEU A 92 -1.43 0.71 13.57
N PHE A 93 -1.77 -0.42 12.94
CA PHE A 93 -1.73 -0.53 11.49
C PHE A 93 -2.89 0.25 10.84
N THR A 94 -4.06 0.32 11.48
CA THR A 94 -5.19 1.12 11.00
C THR A 94 -4.84 2.60 10.84
N PRO A 95 -4.38 3.33 11.88
CA PRO A 95 -3.97 4.72 11.72
C PRO A 95 -2.81 4.87 10.73
N TRP A 96 -1.85 3.92 10.73
CA TRP A 96 -0.71 3.97 9.81
C TRP A 96 -1.11 3.88 8.34
N PHE A 97 -1.95 2.91 7.98
CA PHE A 97 -2.44 2.77 6.62
C PHE A 97 -3.35 3.93 6.21
N LEU A 98 -4.16 4.49 7.11
CA LEU A 98 -4.97 5.68 6.82
C LEU A 98 -4.08 6.88 6.47
N ILE A 99 -3.03 7.14 7.26
CA ILE A 99 -2.08 8.23 6.99
C ILE A 99 -1.38 8.01 5.64
N MET A 100 -0.94 6.78 5.34
CA MET A 100 -0.36 6.45 4.03
C MET A 100 -1.36 6.63 2.89
N GLY A 101 -2.62 6.25 3.08
CA GLY A 101 -3.70 6.45 2.10
C GLY A 101 -3.97 7.93 1.81
N LEU A 102 -3.98 8.77 2.86
CA LEU A 102 -4.05 10.22 2.73
C LEU A 102 -2.85 10.76 1.95
N TRP A 103 -1.64 10.33 2.28
CA TRP A 103 -0.43 10.73 1.56
C TRP A 103 -0.45 10.32 0.09
N VAL A 104 -1.00 9.15 -0.26
CA VAL A 104 -1.20 8.75 -1.67
C VAL A 104 -2.08 9.76 -2.41
N ILE A 105 -3.14 10.26 -1.79
CA ILE A 105 -4.06 11.21 -2.43
C ILE A 105 -3.41 12.58 -2.54
N ILE A 106 -2.79 13.07 -1.47
CA ILE A 106 -2.09 14.35 -1.45
C ILE A 106 -1.00 14.35 -2.52
N SER A 107 -0.15 13.32 -2.56
CA SER A 107 0.94 13.21 -3.54
C SER A 107 0.46 13.10 -4.98
N ASN A 108 -0.67 12.43 -5.24
CA ASN A 108 -1.27 12.42 -6.58
C ASN A 108 -1.87 13.78 -6.96
N PHE A 109 -2.52 14.46 -6.02
CA PHE A 109 -3.14 15.77 -6.23
C PHE A 109 -2.08 16.85 -6.54
N THR A 110 -0.98 16.85 -5.78
CA THR A 110 0.17 17.74 -6.01
C THR A 110 1.07 17.28 -7.15
N LYS A 111 0.74 16.17 -7.82
CA LYS A 111 1.49 15.57 -8.93
C LYS A 111 2.96 15.30 -8.57
N LEU A 112 3.24 14.94 -7.31
CA LEU A 112 4.60 14.61 -6.88
C LEU A 112 5.15 13.43 -7.68
N ASP A 113 6.21 13.70 -8.43
CA ASP A 113 6.91 12.74 -9.27
C ASP A 113 8.40 12.90 -9.05
N TYR A 114 9.02 11.85 -8.56
CA TYR A 114 10.45 11.78 -8.28
C TYR A 114 11.10 10.66 -9.11
N SER A 115 10.48 10.30 -10.24
CA SER A 115 11.00 9.32 -11.19
C SER A 115 12.34 9.70 -11.79
N MET A 116 12.63 11.00 -11.93
CA MET A 116 13.90 11.52 -12.46
C MET A 116 15.12 11.15 -11.62
N TYR A 117 14.94 10.84 -10.34
CA TYR A 117 16.04 10.42 -9.48
C TYR A 117 16.44 8.97 -9.69
N ARG A 118 17.71 8.67 -9.34
CA ARG A 118 18.27 7.32 -9.30
C ARG A 118 17.48 6.42 -8.35
N TRP A 119 17.49 5.12 -8.62
CA TRP A 119 16.73 4.12 -7.86
C TRP A 119 16.92 4.25 -6.34
N ILE A 120 18.17 4.43 -5.87
CA ILE A 120 18.47 4.55 -4.43
C ILE A 120 17.78 5.76 -3.77
N ASN A 121 17.75 6.90 -4.45
CA ASN A 121 17.08 8.10 -3.95
C ASN A 121 15.57 7.87 -3.88
N ARG A 122 14.99 7.19 -4.88
CA ARG A 122 13.56 6.83 -4.87
C ARG A 122 13.23 5.86 -3.73
N ALA A 123 14.11 4.90 -3.47
CA ALA A 123 13.97 3.98 -2.34
C ALA A 123 14.01 4.73 -1.00
N ILE A 124 14.97 5.63 -0.82
CA ILE A 124 15.09 6.47 0.39
C ILE A 124 13.82 7.31 0.57
N ILE A 125 13.34 7.99 -0.48
CA ILE A 125 12.10 8.79 -0.41
C ILE A 125 10.91 7.92 0.01
N ASN A 126 10.70 6.76 -0.62
CA ASN A 126 9.60 5.86 -0.25
C ASN A 126 9.71 5.35 1.20
N ILE A 127 10.91 4.96 1.65
CA ILE A 127 11.16 4.49 3.02
C ILE A 127 10.91 5.61 4.03
N LEU A 128 11.39 6.83 3.75
CA LEU A 128 11.15 7.99 4.61
C LEU A 128 9.66 8.30 4.71
N ILE A 129 8.92 8.28 3.60
CA ILE A 129 7.45 8.46 3.62
C ILE A 129 6.80 7.41 4.54
N ILE A 130 7.12 6.13 4.36
CA ILE A 130 6.55 5.03 5.14
C ILE A 130 6.88 5.19 6.62
N GLY A 131 8.15 5.49 6.94
CA GLY A 131 8.65 5.69 8.29
C GLY A 131 8.04 6.91 8.96
N SER A 132 7.93 8.05 8.27
CA SER A 132 7.26 9.24 8.78
C SER A 132 5.78 8.97 9.07
N CYS A 133 5.07 8.27 8.17
CA CYS A 133 3.68 7.87 8.41
C CYS A 133 3.58 6.94 9.63
N PHE A 134 4.55 6.05 9.83
CA PHE A 134 4.57 5.13 10.97
C PHE A 134 4.78 5.89 12.28
N ILE A 135 5.74 6.83 12.32
CA ILE A 135 6.02 7.66 13.49
C ILE A 135 4.76 8.44 13.89
N LEU A 136 4.05 9.04 12.92
CA LEU A 136 2.79 9.75 13.18
C LEU A 136 1.71 8.81 13.73
N ALA A 137 1.52 7.65 13.11
CA ALA A 137 0.56 6.66 13.58
C ALA A 137 0.87 6.15 14.99
N TYR A 138 2.15 6.00 15.32
CA TYR A 138 2.61 5.54 16.62
C TYR A 138 2.22 6.50 17.75
N GLN A 139 2.13 7.81 17.48
CA GLN A 139 1.70 8.80 18.48
C GLN A 139 0.21 8.68 18.84
N ILE A 140 -0.61 8.15 17.92
CA ILE A 140 -2.06 8.02 18.07
C ILE A 140 -2.52 6.58 18.25
N ARG A 141 -1.59 5.66 18.54
CA ARG A 141 -1.90 4.23 18.71
C ARG A 141 -2.76 4.01 19.96
N ILE A 142 -3.65 3.02 19.88
CA ILE A 142 -4.50 2.56 20.98
C ILE A 142 -4.14 1.11 21.32
#